data_AF-A0A183KAF6-F1
#
_entry.id   AF-A0A183KAF6-F1
#
_cell.length_a   1.000
_cell.length_b   1.000
_cell.length_c   1.000
_cell.angle_alpha   90.00
_cell.angle_beta   90.00
_cell.angle_gamma   90.00
#
_symmetry.space_group_name_H-M   'P 1'
#
loop_
_entity.id
_entity.type
_entity.pdbx_description
1 polymer ?
#
loop_
_entity_poly.entity_id
_entity_poly.type
_entity_poly.pdbx_seq_one_letter_code
_entity_poly.pdbx_strand_id
1 'polypeptide(L)'
;MCYFRKTGQGEKIAEFLKRSLERSPNREDLLVCLFLHHVQERNFSAQQATARLLLQKFPSSAFNYWVIMSTIMQAESNPIMGHRMYLPLAEKMLIREAENGKMSRHSELQVLIELLARLQKHEEAYKLLSRKDITDRINNEDYICDYSSMKLSLLAHLDIWDDLYELAKSQTQINPDDWTPWKKLIETSLKDIQRVEKVMSLIDIAITNHPYNRGPQLARLDMYANLLQLGMHLVYNHNPLTFLEDYFNTFSHKPICSMDLAYLLRMVLPNLDDQIKTNKEDKTIYRHLCAHQIARANNQGASLQSLLRYYFGYAPDRSEVLLKKLKDVAVNNETTPIDLYPVDGFLLLSLSSLLETSSPAYECSFSLGTGLLSLYWIYIIGLQHTNLNHHLRIKLCNLYSSDFLNCPELILPQLDKLEIKQLLFLSLG
;
A
#
# COMPACT_ATOMS: atom_id res chain seq x y z
N MET A 1 -37.74 -5.40 13.05
CA MET A 1 -36.49 -5.04 12.36
C MET A 1 -35.24 -5.43 13.16
N CYS A 2 -34.98 -4.83 14.34
CA CYS A 2 -33.77 -5.13 15.13
C CYS A 2 -33.61 -6.61 15.51
N TYR A 3 -34.70 -7.31 15.86
CA TYR A 3 -34.69 -8.74 16.15
C TYR A 3 -34.27 -9.60 14.95
N PHE A 4 -34.89 -9.38 13.79
CA PHE A 4 -34.54 -10.12 12.56
C PHE A 4 -33.12 -9.83 12.08
N ARG A 5 -32.64 -8.59 12.26
CA ARG A 5 -31.26 -8.20 11.91
C ARG A 5 -30.23 -8.91 12.78
N LYS A 6 -30.50 -9.03 14.09
CA LYS A 6 -29.64 -9.75 15.04
C LYS A 6 -29.67 -11.27 14.86
N THR A 7 -30.75 -11.82 14.31
CA THR A 7 -30.93 -13.27 14.09
C THR A 7 -30.60 -13.71 12.66
N GLY A 8 -30.08 -12.81 11.81
CA GLY A 8 -29.69 -13.14 10.43
C GLY A 8 -30.85 -13.46 9.49
N GLN A 9 -32.09 -13.15 9.86
CA GLN A 9 -33.29 -13.50 9.07
C GLN A 9 -33.61 -12.38 8.06
N GLY A 10 -32.73 -12.22 7.05
CA GLY A 10 -32.82 -11.19 6.01
C GLY A 10 -34.15 -11.22 5.23
N GLU A 11 -34.56 -12.39 4.74
CA GLU A 11 -35.76 -12.52 3.91
C GLU A 11 -37.05 -12.03 4.59
N LYS A 12 -37.19 -12.30 5.90
CA LYS A 12 -38.35 -11.84 6.69
C LYS A 12 -38.36 -10.32 6.87
N ILE A 13 -37.19 -9.67 6.81
CA ILE A 13 -37.09 -8.20 6.80
C ILE A 13 -37.64 -7.67 5.49
N ALA A 14 -37.27 -8.26 4.35
CA ALA A 14 -37.79 -7.87 3.04
C ALA A 14 -39.31 -7.97 2.98
N GLU A 15 -39.88 -9.10 3.42
CA GLU A 15 -41.33 -9.32 3.44
C GLU A 15 -42.05 -8.34 4.35
N PHE A 16 -41.53 -8.10 5.55
CA PHE A 16 -42.10 -7.14 6.49
C PHE A 16 -42.11 -5.72 5.90
N LEU A 17 -41.01 -5.31 5.27
CA LEU A 17 -40.90 -4.00 4.63
C LEU A 17 -41.87 -3.87 3.45
N LYS A 18 -41.96 -4.88 2.58
CA LYS A 18 -42.92 -4.90 1.46
C LYS A 18 -44.36 -4.79 1.94
N ARG A 19 -44.79 -5.63 2.91
CA ARG A 19 -46.14 -5.56 3.50
C ARG A 19 -46.44 -4.22 4.19
N SER A 20 -45.42 -3.61 4.80
CA SER A 20 -45.56 -2.30 5.44
C SER A 20 -45.71 -1.17 4.40
N LEU A 21 -45.01 -1.27 3.26
CA LEU A 21 -45.13 -0.33 2.15
C LEU A 21 -46.47 -0.45 1.42
N GLU A 22 -47.04 -1.66 1.30
CA GLU A 22 -48.39 -1.87 0.78
C GLU A 22 -49.44 -1.11 1.61
N ARG A 23 -49.27 -1.09 2.94
CA ARG A 23 -50.18 -0.39 3.87
C ARG A 23 -49.92 1.11 3.97
N SER A 24 -48.69 1.56 3.69
CA SER A 24 -48.29 2.96 3.84
C SER A 24 -47.27 3.35 2.76
N PRO A 25 -47.72 3.57 1.51
CA PRO A 25 -46.83 3.74 0.37
C PRO A 25 -46.08 5.08 0.35
N ASN A 26 -46.46 6.06 1.17
CA ASN A 26 -45.89 7.41 1.18
C ASN A 26 -44.86 7.61 2.30
N ARG A 27 -44.29 6.53 2.83
CA ARG A 27 -43.28 6.58 3.90
C ARG A 27 -41.86 6.43 3.35
N GLU A 28 -41.09 7.51 3.42
CA GLU A 28 -39.70 7.59 2.94
C GLU A 28 -38.77 6.66 3.72
N ASP A 29 -38.89 6.64 5.05
CA ASP A 29 -38.14 5.81 5.99
C ASP A 29 -38.18 4.31 5.62
N LEU A 30 -39.36 3.81 5.26
CA LEU A 30 -39.54 2.40 4.86
C LEU A 30 -38.85 2.08 3.54
N LEU A 31 -38.92 2.98 2.56
CA LEU A 31 -38.28 2.82 1.26
C LEU A 31 -36.75 2.87 1.38
N VAL A 32 -36.22 3.77 2.21
CA VAL A 32 -34.79 3.81 2.54
C VAL A 32 -34.34 2.51 3.20
N CYS A 33 -35.11 1.99 4.16
CA CYS A 33 -34.82 0.70 4.80
C CYS A 33 -34.82 -0.46 3.79
N LEU A 34 -35.76 -0.47 2.84
CA LEU A 34 -35.84 -1.48 1.80
C LEU A 34 -34.65 -1.39 0.82
N PHE A 35 -34.27 -0.19 0.42
CA PHE A 35 -33.08 0.04 -0.40
C PHE A 35 -31.82 -0.53 0.27
N LEU A 36 -31.57 -0.15 1.53
CA LEU A 36 -30.41 -0.62 2.29
C LEU A 36 -30.40 -2.14 2.47
N HIS A 37 -31.57 -2.75 2.60
CA HIS A 37 -31.68 -4.20 2.66
C HIS A 37 -31.28 -4.86 1.33
N HIS A 38 -31.73 -4.34 0.19
CA HIS A 38 -31.30 -4.83 -1.13
C HIS A 38 -29.79 -4.67 -1.37
N VAL A 39 -29.16 -3.60 -0.85
CA VAL A 39 -27.71 -3.44 -0.86
C VAL A 39 -27.03 -4.59 -0.10
N GLN A 40 -27.53 -4.93 1.08
CA GLN A 40 -26.98 -6.02 1.89
C GLN A 40 -27.10 -7.39 1.22
N GLU A 41 -28.21 -7.64 0.53
CA GLU A 41 -28.45 -8.87 -0.22
C GLU A 41 -27.78 -8.90 -1.61
N ARG A 42 -27.10 -7.80 -2.01
CA ARG A 42 -26.50 -7.62 -3.34
C ARG A 42 -27.49 -7.77 -4.50
N ASN A 43 -28.77 -7.49 -4.25
CA ASN A 43 -29.81 -7.49 -5.29
C ASN A 43 -29.88 -6.11 -5.97
N PHE A 44 -28.91 -5.84 -6.85
CA PHE A 44 -28.73 -4.52 -7.46
C PHE A 44 -29.88 -4.09 -8.39
N SER A 45 -30.63 -5.05 -8.95
CA SER A 45 -31.84 -4.77 -9.75
C SER A 45 -32.97 -4.20 -8.88
N ALA A 46 -33.30 -4.90 -7.79
CA ALA A 46 -34.31 -4.45 -6.83
C ALA A 46 -33.88 -3.16 -6.12
N GLN A 47 -32.58 -3.01 -5.85
CA GLN A 47 -31.98 -1.80 -5.30
C GLN A 47 -32.23 -0.58 -6.22
N GLN A 48 -31.96 -0.70 -7.53
CA GLN A 48 -32.19 0.38 -8.48
C GLN A 48 -33.68 0.72 -8.62
N ALA A 49 -34.56 -0.29 -8.67
CA ALA A 49 -36.00 -0.08 -8.74
C ALA A 49 -36.53 0.70 -7.52
N THR A 50 -36.05 0.34 -6.32
CA THR A 50 -36.41 1.03 -5.07
C THR A 50 -35.86 2.46 -5.04
N ALA A 51 -34.63 2.67 -5.49
CA ALA A 51 -34.04 4.01 -5.59
C ALA A 51 -34.80 4.92 -6.58
N ARG A 52 -35.26 4.38 -7.71
CA ARG A 52 -36.10 5.14 -8.67
C ARG A 52 -37.44 5.54 -8.05
N LEU A 53 -38.06 4.63 -7.30
CA LEU A 53 -39.31 4.91 -6.59
C LEU A 53 -39.13 5.99 -5.51
N LEU A 54 -38.02 5.94 -4.78
CA LEU A 54 -37.61 6.99 -3.83
C LEU A 54 -37.48 8.34 -4.53
N LEU A 55 -36.70 8.40 -5.62
CA LEU A 55 -36.47 9.63 -6.37
C LEU A 55 -37.76 10.23 -6.94
N GLN A 56 -38.68 9.37 -7.41
CA GLN A 56 -39.97 9.83 -7.96
C GLN A 56 -40.89 10.43 -6.89
N LYS A 57 -40.93 9.84 -5.69
CA LYS A 57 -41.80 10.30 -4.60
C LYS A 57 -41.20 11.43 -3.77
N PHE A 58 -39.88 11.41 -3.61
CA PHE A 58 -39.12 12.34 -2.78
C PHE A 58 -37.93 12.84 -3.59
N PRO A 59 -38.08 13.88 -4.43
CA PRO A 59 -36.99 14.37 -5.26
C PRO A 59 -35.81 14.87 -4.40
N SER A 60 -34.68 14.18 -4.47
CA SER A 60 -33.44 14.52 -3.76
C SER A 60 -32.23 14.13 -4.59
N SER A 61 -31.16 14.93 -4.54
CA SER A 61 -29.89 14.63 -5.23
C SER A 61 -29.29 13.32 -4.73
N ALA A 62 -29.39 13.03 -3.43
CA ALA A 62 -28.88 11.79 -2.84
C ALA A 62 -29.52 10.54 -3.46
N PHE A 63 -30.84 10.55 -3.67
CA PHE A 63 -31.54 9.42 -4.30
C PHE A 63 -31.22 9.28 -5.78
N ASN A 64 -30.91 10.37 -6.47
CA ASN A 64 -30.41 10.30 -7.84
C ASN A 64 -29.08 9.51 -7.89
N TYR A 65 -28.13 9.84 -6.99
CA TYR A 65 -26.88 9.08 -6.88
C TYR A 65 -27.08 7.64 -6.44
N TRP A 66 -28.11 7.34 -5.63
CA TRP A 66 -28.45 5.94 -5.32
C TRP A 66 -28.89 5.18 -6.56
N VAL A 67 -29.66 5.78 -7.47
CA VAL A 67 -30.01 5.16 -8.75
C VAL A 67 -28.76 4.95 -9.59
N ILE A 68 -27.90 5.96 -9.72
CA ILE A 68 -26.65 5.89 -10.49
C ILE A 68 -25.75 4.77 -9.95
N MET A 69 -25.46 4.78 -8.65
CA MET A 69 -24.58 3.78 -8.02
C MET A 69 -25.17 2.37 -8.14
N SER A 70 -26.48 2.20 -7.97
CA SER A 70 -27.13 0.89 -8.18
C SER A 70 -26.99 0.40 -9.63
N THR A 71 -26.97 1.33 -10.60
CA THR A 71 -26.75 1.01 -12.01
C THR A 71 -25.31 0.55 -12.26
N ILE A 72 -24.34 1.23 -11.65
CA ILE A 72 -22.92 0.84 -11.69
C ILE A 72 -22.74 -0.54 -11.04
N MET A 73 -23.35 -0.79 -9.88
CA MET A 73 -23.26 -2.09 -9.21
C MET A 73 -23.92 -3.23 -10.02
N GLN A 74 -25.00 -2.95 -10.76
CA GLN A 74 -25.54 -3.91 -11.74
C GLN A 74 -24.51 -4.24 -12.83
N ALA A 75 -23.76 -3.26 -13.32
CA ALA A 75 -22.69 -3.48 -14.27
C ALA A 75 -21.60 -4.40 -13.72
N GLU A 76 -21.21 -4.23 -12.45
CA GLU A 76 -20.23 -5.10 -11.78
C GLU A 76 -20.73 -6.54 -11.64
N SER A 77 -22.03 -6.72 -11.37
CA SER A 77 -22.62 -8.07 -11.23
C SER A 77 -22.77 -8.81 -12.55
N ASN A 78 -22.91 -8.10 -13.66
CA ASN A 78 -23.06 -8.67 -15.00
C ASN A 78 -22.21 -7.89 -16.00
N PRO A 79 -20.95 -8.28 -16.24
CA PRO A 79 -20.02 -7.49 -17.04
C PRO A 79 -20.45 -7.35 -18.51
N ILE A 80 -21.15 -8.35 -19.07
CA ILE A 80 -21.63 -8.34 -20.46
C ILE A 80 -22.66 -7.21 -20.65
N MET A 81 -23.68 -7.18 -19.79
CA MET A 81 -24.69 -6.11 -19.80
C MET A 81 -24.13 -4.80 -19.23
N GLY A 82 -23.10 -4.90 -18.40
CA GLY A 82 -22.36 -3.79 -17.81
C GLY A 82 -21.82 -2.85 -18.87
N HIS A 83 -20.91 -3.34 -19.71
CA HIS A 83 -20.34 -2.53 -20.79
C HIS A 83 -21.37 -2.15 -21.86
N ARG A 84 -22.30 -3.05 -22.19
CA ARG A 84 -23.26 -2.82 -23.28
C ARG A 84 -24.33 -1.79 -22.94
N MET A 85 -24.78 -1.71 -21.68
CA MET A 85 -25.98 -0.97 -21.31
C MET A 85 -25.86 -0.18 -20.02
N TYR A 86 -25.40 -0.81 -18.93
CA TYR A 86 -25.47 -0.17 -17.60
C TYR A 86 -24.46 0.96 -17.43
N LEU A 87 -23.20 0.77 -17.84
CA LEU A 87 -22.18 1.81 -17.76
C LEU A 87 -22.52 3.02 -18.65
N PRO A 88 -22.92 2.86 -19.94
CA PRO A 88 -23.37 3.99 -20.76
C PRO A 88 -24.60 4.72 -20.21
N LEU A 89 -25.49 4.02 -19.49
CA LEU A 89 -26.63 4.64 -18.83
C LEU A 89 -26.18 5.50 -17.64
N ALA A 90 -25.34 4.94 -16.77
CA ALA A 90 -24.78 5.65 -15.62
C ALA A 90 -23.94 6.86 -16.06
N GLU A 91 -23.19 6.73 -17.15
CA GLU A 91 -22.48 7.82 -17.82
C GLU A 91 -23.41 9.00 -18.13
N LYS A 92 -24.48 8.75 -18.89
CA LYS A 92 -25.45 9.79 -19.29
C LYS A 92 -26.10 10.47 -18.09
N MET A 93 -26.37 9.72 -17.03
CA MET A 93 -26.93 10.27 -15.79
C MET A 93 -25.93 11.20 -15.10
N LEU A 94 -24.66 10.80 -14.99
CA LEU A 94 -23.62 11.61 -14.34
C LEU A 94 -23.22 12.84 -15.16
N ILE A 95 -23.07 12.71 -16.48
CA ILE A 95 -22.78 13.86 -17.36
C ILE A 95 -23.87 14.91 -17.23
N ARG A 96 -25.15 14.49 -17.20
CA ARG A 96 -26.28 15.39 -16.98
C ARG A 96 -26.18 16.13 -15.63
N GLU A 97 -25.76 15.47 -14.56
CA GLU A 97 -25.60 16.14 -13.26
C GLU A 97 -24.42 17.13 -13.28
N ALA A 98 -23.33 16.79 -13.98
CA ALA A 98 -22.19 17.68 -14.17
C ALA A 98 -22.58 18.95 -14.95
N GLU A 99 -23.27 18.78 -16.09
CA GLU A 99 -23.71 19.86 -16.98
C GLU A 99 -24.78 20.74 -16.36
N ASN A 100 -25.76 20.16 -15.65
CA ASN A 100 -26.79 20.92 -14.93
C ASN A 100 -26.27 21.61 -13.67
N GLY A 101 -25.01 21.38 -13.32
CA GLY A 101 -24.38 21.95 -12.16
C GLY A 101 -24.90 21.45 -10.82
N LYS A 102 -25.34 20.20 -10.77
CA LYS A 102 -25.90 19.56 -9.57
C LYS A 102 -24.89 18.75 -8.78
N MET A 103 -23.71 18.51 -9.34
CA MET A 103 -22.58 17.90 -8.63
C MET A 103 -22.05 18.84 -7.56
N SER A 104 -22.08 18.38 -6.32
CA SER A 104 -21.64 19.13 -5.14
C SER A 104 -20.45 18.51 -4.42
N ARG A 105 -20.15 17.23 -4.65
CA ARG A 105 -19.07 16.51 -3.93
C ARG A 105 -17.97 16.02 -4.84
N HIS A 106 -16.74 15.98 -4.33
CA HIS A 106 -15.59 15.43 -5.06
C HIS A 106 -15.77 13.96 -5.44
N SER A 107 -16.40 13.17 -4.57
CA SER A 107 -16.70 11.76 -4.83
C SER A 107 -17.58 11.57 -6.07
N GLU A 108 -18.47 12.53 -6.36
CA GLU A 108 -19.39 12.44 -7.50
C GLU A 108 -18.65 12.66 -8.82
N LEU A 109 -17.76 13.66 -8.86
CA LEU A 109 -16.88 13.89 -10.01
C LEU A 109 -15.91 12.72 -10.19
N GLN A 110 -15.32 12.21 -9.11
CA GLN A 110 -14.40 11.07 -9.17
C GLN A 110 -15.08 9.84 -9.78
N VAL A 111 -16.31 9.51 -9.37
CA VAL A 111 -17.07 8.40 -9.94
C VAL A 111 -17.30 8.59 -11.44
N LEU A 112 -17.60 9.82 -11.90
CA LEU A 112 -17.75 10.11 -13.33
C LEU A 112 -16.43 9.93 -14.10
N ILE A 113 -15.32 10.45 -13.58
CA ILE A 113 -13.99 10.30 -14.21
C ILE A 113 -13.58 8.82 -14.30
N GLU A 114 -13.76 8.06 -13.22
CA GLU A 114 -13.47 6.61 -13.21
C GLU A 114 -14.37 5.85 -14.18
N LEU A 115 -15.66 6.21 -14.26
CA LEU A 115 -16.59 5.59 -15.19
C LEU A 115 -16.21 5.86 -16.65
N LEU A 116 -15.84 7.09 -16.99
CA LEU A 116 -15.35 7.45 -18.32
C LEU A 116 -14.06 6.68 -18.65
N ALA A 117 -13.14 6.54 -17.69
CA ALA A 117 -11.93 5.74 -17.87
C ALA A 117 -12.26 4.26 -18.12
N ARG A 118 -13.25 3.68 -17.43
CA ARG A 118 -13.73 2.30 -17.69
C ARG A 118 -14.38 2.12 -19.06
N LEU A 119 -14.96 3.17 -19.61
CA LEU A 119 -15.51 3.21 -20.97
C LEU A 119 -14.45 3.56 -22.03
N GLN A 120 -13.17 3.64 -21.66
CA GLN A 120 -12.04 4.05 -22.54
C GLN A 120 -12.18 5.48 -23.10
N LYS A 121 -13.00 6.33 -22.47
CA LYS A 121 -13.23 7.73 -22.85
C LYS A 121 -12.29 8.67 -22.09
N HIS A 122 -10.99 8.41 -22.16
CA HIS A 122 -9.98 9.15 -21.40
C HIS A 122 -9.90 10.64 -21.79
N GLU A 123 -10.11 10.97 -23.07
CA GLU A 123 -10.11 12.36 -23.54
C GLU A 123 -11.26 13.17 -22.94
N GLU A 124 -12.45 12.60 -22.90
CA GLU A 124 -13.64 13.25 -22.32
C GLU A 124 -13.45 13.45 -20.82
N ALA A 125 -12.89 12.45 -20.13
CA ALA A 125 -12.54 12.55 -18.72
C ALA A 125 -11.55 13.69 -18.46
N TYR A 126 -10.50 13.81 -19.28
CA TYR A 126 -9.51 14.88 -19.14
C TYR A 126 -10.12 16.27 -19.42
N LYS A 127 -10.92 16.41 -20.49
CA LYS A 127 -11.61 17.66 -20.82
C LYS A 127 -12.54 18.09 -19.68
N LEU A 128 -13.28 17.15 -19.09
CA LEU A 128 -14.16 17.44 -17.96
C LEU A 128 -13.38 17.86 -16.71
N LEU A 129 -12.28 17.18 -16.40
CA LEU A 129 -11.45 17.49 -15.23
C LEU A 129 -10.67 18.80 -15.37
N SER A 130 -10.44 19.25 -16.61
CA SER A 130 -9.80 20.53 -16.93
C SER A 130 -10.77 21.71 -16.93
N ARG A 131 -12.08 21.47 -16.81
CA ARG A 131 -13.11 22.51 -16.71
C ARG A 131 -13.13 23.14 -15.32
N LYS A 132 -12.67 24.40 -15.25
CA LYS A 132 -12.65 25.21 -14.02
C LYS A 132 -14.05 25.50 -13.49
N ASP A 133 -15.04 25.68 -14.37
CA ASP A 133 -16.43 25.93 -13.97
C ASP A 133 -17.04 24.81 -13.13
N ILE A 134 -16.68 23.55 -13.39
CA ILE A 134 -17.13 22.39 -12.61
C ILE A 134 -16.28 22.22 -11.35
N THR A 135 -14.96 22.25 -11.51
CA THR A 135 -14.02 21.97 -10.40
C THR A 135 -14.06 23.06 -9.32
N ASP A 136 -14.10 24.35 -9.70
CA ASP A 136 -14.17 25.47 -8.77
C ASP A 136 -15.51 25.50 -8.03
N ARG A 137 -16.62 25.16 -8.71
CA ARG A 137 -17.92 25.05 -8.04
C ARG A 137 -17.91 23.96 -6.96
N ILE A 138 -17.42 22.76 -7.28
CA ILE A 138 -17.35 21.67 -6.29
C ILE A 138 -16.40 22.06 -5.15
N ASN A 139 -15.25 22.68 -5.45
CA ASN A 139 -14.33 23.17 -4.42
C ASN A 139 -15.00 24.19 -3.46
N ASN A 140 -15.93 25.00 -3.95
CA ASN A 140 -16.69 25.96 -3.14
C ASN A 140 -17.77 25.29 -2.28
N GLU A 141 -18.33 24.15 -2.72
CA GLU A 141 -19.42 23.45 -2.03
C GLU A 141 -18.92 22.36 -1.04
N ASP A 142 -17.73 21.79 -1.27
CA ASP A 142 -17.16 20.69 -0.47
C ASP A 142 -15.83 21.11 0.19
N TYR A 143 -14.67 20.76 -0.40
CA TYR A 143 -13.35 21.17 0.08
C TYR A 143 -12.41 21.45 -1.10
N ILE A 144 -11.22 22.02 -0.88
CA ILE A 144 -10.26 22.19 -1.99
C ILE A 144 -9.61 20.85 -2.27
N CYS A 145 -9.91 20.25 -3.42
CA CYS A 145 -9.32 18.98 -3.85
C CYS A 145 -8.25 19.18 -4.92
N ASP A 146 -7.10 18.54 -4.75
CA ASP A 146 -6.09 18.45 -5.80
C ASP A 146 -6.41 17.29 -6.75
N TYR A 147 -6.61 17.62 -8.03
CA TYR A 147 -6.88 16.65 -9.09
C TYR A 147 -5.63 16.27 -9.91
N SER A 148 -4.44 16.74 -9.50
CA SER A 148 -3.21 16.58 -10.27
C SER A 148 -2.85 15.11 -10.53
N SER A 149 -2.99 14.24 -9.53
CA SER A 149 -2.75 12.79 -9.68
C SER A 149 -3.68 12.13 -10.72
N MET A 150 -4.97 12.50 -10.72
CA MET A 150 -5.93 12.01 -11.71
C MET A 150 -5.61 12.53 -13.12
N LYS A 151 -5.28 13.83 -13.23
CA LYS A 151 -4.88 14.45 -14.50
C LYS A 151 -3.61 13.82 -15.07
N LEU A 152 -2.58 13.61 -14.25
CA LEU A 152 -1.34 12.92 -14.65
C LEU A 152 -1.62 11.51 -15.16
N SER A 153 -2.51 10.78 -14.48
CA SER A 153 -2.90 9.44 -14.90
C SER A 153 -3.63 9.46 -16.26
N LEU A 154 -4.57 10.39 -16.48
CA LEU A 154 -5.27 10.54 -17.75
C LEU A 154 -4.33 10.96 -18.90
N LEU A 155 -3.48 11.95 -18.66
CA LEU A 155 -2.48 12.42 -19.63
C LEU A 155 -1.50 11.32 -20.03
N ALA A 156 -1.07 10.48 -19.07
CA ALA A 156 -0.19 9.36 -19.34
C ALA A 156 -0.86 8.30 -20.24
N HIS A 157 -2.15 8.04 -20.05
CA HIS A 157 -2.92 7.13 -20.92
C HIS A 157 -3.14 7.68 -22.32
N LEU A 158 -3.34 9.00 -22.44
CA LEU A 158 -3.54 9.70 -23.71
C LEU A 158 -2.22 9.99 -24.46
N ASP A 159 -1.07 9.75 -23.82
CA ASP A 159 0.27 10.06 -24.33
C ASP A 159 0.47 11.54 -24.72
N ILE A 160 -0.27 12.45 -24.06
CA ILE A 160 -0.14 13.91 -24.22
C ILE A 160 1.04 14.38 -23.35
N TRP A 161 2.24 14.30 -23.93
CA TRP A 161 3.49 14.50 -23.21
C TRP A 161 3.71 15.91 -22.68
N ASP A 162 3.44 16.95 -23.47
CA ASP A 162 3.80 18.32 -23.08
C ASP A 162 2.99 18.79 -21.85
N ASP A 163 1.68 18.56 -21.85
CA ASP A 163 0.81 18.82 -20.70
C ASP A 163 1.20 17.98 -19.48
N LEU A 164 1.55 16.70 -19.70
CA LEU A 164 1.99 15.80 -18.63
C LEU A 164 3.28 16.31 -17.99
N TYR A 165 4.25 16.70 -18.80
CA TYR A 165 5.56 17.17 -18.36
C TYR A 165 5.44 18.46 -17.56
N GLU A 166 4.69 19.46 -18.05
CA GLU A 166 4.51 20.73 -17.34
C GLU A 166 3.71 20.55 -16.04
N LEU A 167 2.66 19.73 -16.03
CA LEU A 167 1.92 19.43 -14.81
C LEU A 167 2.81 18.70 -13.80
N ALA A 168 3.50 17.64 -14.21
CA ALA A 168 4.39 16.88 -13.33
C ALA A 168 5.51 17.76 -12.78
N LYS A 169 6.14 18.57 -13.63
CA LYS A 169 7.16 19.55 -13.23
C LYS A 169 6.62 20.50 -12.17
N SER A 170 5.44 21.08 -12.37
CA SER A 170 4.82 21.97 -11.35
C SER A 170 4.59 21.25 -10.02
N GLN A 171 4.15 19.99 -10.04
CA GLN A 171 3.93 19.18 -8.84
C GLN A 171 5.24 18.83 -8.12
N THR A 172 6.29 18.46 -8.86
CA THR A 172 7.61 18.18 -8.28
C THR A 172 8.28 19.42 -7.69
N GLN A 173 7.94 20.62 -8.16
CA GLN A 173 8.40 21.87 -7.55
C GLN A 173 7.67 22.19 -6.24
N ILE A 174 6.38 21.82 -6.12
CA ILE A 174 5.61 21.99 -4.89
C ILE A 174 6.03 20.96 -3.83
N ASN A 175 6.09 19.69 -4.21
CA ASN A 175 6.51 18.60 -3.34
C ASN A 175 7.45 17.64 -4.11
N PRO A 176 8.78 17.84 -4.01
CA PRO A 176 9.75 17.00 -4.71
C PRO A 176 9.77 15.55 -4.20
N ASP A 177 9.25 15.27 -3.01
CA ASP A 177 9.18 13.91 -2.45
C ASP A 177 7.92 13.12 -2.87
N ASP A 178 6.96 13.74 -3.55
CA ASP A 178 5.82 12.99 -4.11
C ASP A 178 6.31 12.08 -5.24
N TRP A 179 6.16 10.76 -5.06
CA TRP A 179 6.56 9.77 -6.04
C TRP A 179 5.65 9.73 -7.28
N THR A 180 4.40 10.20 -7.16
CA THR A 180 3.38 10.04 -8.20
C THR A 180 3.77 10.73 -9.52
N PRO A 181 4.20 12.00 -9.52
CA PRO A 181 4.67 12.68 -10.73
C PRO A 181 5.93 12.05 -11.31
N TRP A 182 6.91 11.70 -10.47
CA TRP A 182 8.16 11.06 -10.90
C TRP A 182 7.90 9.75 -11.62
N LYS A 183 7.08 8.88 -11.01
CA LYS A 183 6.70 7.60 -11.60
C LYS A 183 6.05 7.78 -12.97
N LYS A 184 5.13 8.73 -13.11
CA LYS A 184 4.44 9.00 -14.39
C LYS A 184 5.38 9.55 -15.45
N LEU A 185 6.29 10.46 -15.08
CA LEU A 185 7.33 10.97 -15.99
C LEU A 185 8.24 9.85 -16.49
N ILE A 186 8.72 8.99 -15.60
CA ILE A 186 9.57 7.84 -15.93
C ILE A 186 8.81 6.91 -16.90
N GLU A 187 7.65 6.38 -16.50
CA GLU A 187 6.85 5.44 -17.32
C GLU A 187 6.57 5.94 -18.74
N THR A 188 6.28 7.23 -18.90
CA THR A 188 5.89 7.82 -20.20
C THR A 188 7.07 8.32 -21.03
N SER A 189 8.21 8.62 -20.41
CA SER A 189 9.41 9.06 -21.12
C SER A 189 10.18 7.92 -21.77
N LEU A 190 10.10 6.69 -21.25
CA LEU A 190 10.83 5.52 -21.78
C LEU A 190 10.50 5.15 -23.24
N LYS A 191 9.48 5.77 -23.85
CA LYS A 191 9.14 5.58 -25.27
C LYS A 191 10.06 6.35 -26.23
N ASP A 192 10.72 7.40 -25.75
CA ASP A 192 11.48 8.34 -26.59
C ASP A 192 12.68 8.91 -25.81
N ILE A 193 13.88 8.75 -26.37
CA ILE A 193 15.15 9.21 -25.78
C ILE A 193 15.13 10.72 -25.49
N GLN A 194 14.47 11.53 -26.33
CA GLN A 194 14.39 12.97 -26.08
C GLN A 194 13.58 13.29 -24.81
N ARG A 195 12.53 12.53 -24.54
CA ARG A 195 11.74 12.66 -23.30
C ARG A 195 12.57 12.23 -22.11
N VAL A 196 13.34 11.14 -22.25
CA VAL A 196 14.26 10.67 -21.22
C VAL A 196 15.26 11.76 -20.82
N GLU A 197 15.93 12.38 -21.80
CA GLU A 197 16.89 13.46 -21.54
C GLU A 197 16.23 14.65 -20.82
N LYS A 198 15.01 15.02 -21.23
CA LYS A 198 14.23 16.08 -20.58
C LYS A 198 13.91 15.76 -19.12
N VAL A 199 13.47 14.53 -18.82
CA VAL A 199 13.18 14.08 -17.44
C VAL A 199 14.45 14.00 -16.61
N MET A 200 15.54 13.48 -17.15
CA MET A 200 16.84 13.42 -16.46
C MET A 200 17.31 14.83 -16.07
N SER A 201 17.20 15.80 -16.98
CA SER A 201 17.53 17.20 -16.67
C SER A 201 16.68 17.77 -15.53
N LEU A 202 15.39 17.42 -15.48
CA LEU A 202 14.48 17.85 -14.42
C LEU A 202 14.85 17.20 -13.07
N ILE A 203 15.20 15.91 -13.08
CA ILE A 203 15.66 15.18 -11.90
C ILE A 203 16.95 15.82 -11.37
N ASP A 204 17.91 16.14 -12.24
CA ASP A 204 19.17 16.77 -11.82
C ASP A 204 18.93 18.15 -11.19
N ILE A 205 18.04 18.97 -11.78
CA ILE A 205 17.62 20.26 -11.19
C ILE A 205 16.93 20.05 -9.82
N ALA A 206 16.10 19.02 -9.68
CA ALA A 206 15.43 18.73 -8.42
C ALA A 206 16.43 18.25 -7.34
N ILE A 207 17.43 17.45 -7.72
CA ILE A 207 18.50 17.00 -6.81
C ILE A 207 19.41 18.16 -6.40
N THR A 208 19.77 19.08 -7.31
CA THR A 208 20.60 20.25 -6.95
C THR A 208 19.87 21.18 -5.99
N ASN A 209 18.56 21.39 -6.19
CA ASN A 209 17.74 22.22 -5.31
C ASN A 209 17.41 21.53 -3.98
N HIS A 210 17.22 20.22 -3.99
CA HIS A 210 16.76 19.41 -2.86
C HIS A 210 17.57 18.12 -2.69
N PRO A 211 18.87 18.21 -2.32
CA PRO A 211 19.79 17.06 -2.34
C PRO A 211 19.42 15.95 -1.35
N TYR A 212 18.73 16.29 -0.27
CA TYR A 212 18.32 15.37 0.80
C TYR A 212 16.91 14.79 0.63
N ASN A 213 16.21 15.17 -0.45
CA ASN A 213 14.89 14.65 -0.76
C ASN A 213 15.01 13.26 -1.39
N ARG A 214 14.20 12.33 -0.88
CA ARG A 214 14.23 10.92 -1.28
C ARG A 214 13.69 10.73 -2.69
N GLY A 215 12.64 11.48 -3.05
CA GLY A 215 11.91 11.34 -4.32
C GLY A 215 12.81 11.50 -5.55
N PRO A 216 13.50 12.64 -5.74
CA PRO A 216 14.32 12.88 -6.93
C PRO A 216 15.51 11.93 -7.04
N GLN A 217 16.14 11.61 -5.90
CA GLN A 217 17.26 10.67 -5.84
C GLN A 217 16.83 9.26 -6.25
N LEU A 218 15.66 8.82 -5.80
CA LEU A 218 15.07 7.54 -6.20
C LEU A 218 14.65 7.56 -7.68
N ALA A 219 14.07 8.67 -8.15
CA ALA A 219 13.67 8.84 -9.55
C ALA A 219 14.87 8.70 -10.50
N ARG A 220 16.03 9.25 -10.13
CA ARG A 220 17.28 9.07 -10.88
C ARG A 220 17.64 7.59 -11.01
N LEU A 221 17.67 6.86 -9.89
CA LEU A 221 18.03 5.44 -9.90
C LEU A 221 17.04 4.58 -10.67
N ASP A 222 15.74 4.83 -10.48
CA ASP A 222 14.67 4.08 -11.16
C ASP A 222 14.70 4.34 -12.68
N MET A 223 14.97 5.58 -13.10
CA MET A 223 15.17 5.92 -14.51
C MET A 223 16.35 5.15 -15.11
N TYR A 224 17.51 5.16 -14.45
CA TYR A 224 18.68 4.40 -14.89
C TYR A 224 18.43 2.89 -14.96
N ALA A 225 17.77 2.31 -13.96
CA ALA A 225 17.43 0.90 -13.93
C ALA A 225 16.55 0.50 -15.13
N ASN A 226 15.53 1.30 -15.44
CA ASN A 226 14.66 1.08 -16.60
C ASN A 226 15.42 1.24 -17.94
N LEU A 227 16.32 2.21 -18.06
CA LEU A 227 17.14 2.41 -19.25
C LEU A 227 18.05 1.21 -19.54
N LEU A 228 18.73 0.70 -18.51
CA LEU A 228 19.57 -0.49 -18.61
C LEU A 228 18.77 -1.72 -19.03
N GLN A 229 17.58 -1.92 -18.43
CA GLN A 229 16.71 -3.05 -18.76
C GLN A 229 16.21 -3.01 -20.22
N LEU A 230 15.96 -1.82 -20.75
CA LEU A 230 15.54 -1.63 -22.14
C LEU A 230 16.70 -1.59 -23.15
N GLY A 231 17.96 -1.66 -22.69
CA GLY A 231 19.14 -1.53 -23.55
C GLY A 231 19.29 -0.15 -24.19
N MET A 232 18.68 0.88 -23.61
CA MET A 232 18.78 2.25 -24.09
C MET A 232 20.05 2.90 -23.55
N HIS A 233 20.99 3.19 -24.43
CA HIS A 233 22.24 3.86 -24.06
C HIS A 233 22.08 5.38 -24.13
N LEU A 234 22.27 6.05 -22.99
CA LEU A 234 22.39 7.50 -22.95
C LEU A 234 23.79 7.93 -23.39
N VAL A 235 23.90 9.14 -23.96
CA VAL A 235 25.18 9.75 -24.39
C VAL A 235 26.12 9.92 -23.20
N TYR A 236 25.58 10.14 -22.00
CA TYR A 236 26.31 10.24 -20.74
C TYR A 236 26.21 8.94 -19.95
N ASN A 237 27.19 8.05 -20.16
CA ASN A 237 27.37 6.85 -19.34
C ASN A 237 27.89 7.23 -17.96
N HIS A 238 27.01 7.67 -17.07
CA HIS A 238 27.32 7.75 -15.65
C HIS A 238 27.42 6.34 -15.06
N ASN A 239 28.36 6.12 -14.15
CA ASN A 239 28.49 4.85 -13.46
C ASN A 239 27.32 4.71 -12.46
N PRO A 240 26.38 3.78 -12.67
CA PRO A 240 25.21 3.71 -11.81
C PRO A 240 25.56 3.26 -10.37
N LEU A 241 26.73 2.66 -10.16
CA LEU A 241 27.28 2.37 -8.84
C LEU A 241 27.45 3.63 -8.00
N THR A 242 27.92 4.74 -8.60
CA THR A 242 28.15 5.97 -7.82
C THR A 242 26.84 6.53 -7.31
N PHE A 243 25.77 6.46 -8.09
CA PHE A 243 24.45 6.91 -7.64
C PHE A 243 23.86 6.03 -6.55
N LEU A 244 24.08 4.71 -6.62
CA LEU A 244 23.69 3.78 -5.56
C LEU A 244 24.46 4.06 -4.26
N GLU A 245 25.76 4.29 -4.36
CA GLU A 245 26.61 4.67 -3.21
C GLU A 245 26.19 6.00 -2.60
N ASP A 246 25.95 7.03 -3.42
CA ASP A 246 25.46 8.34 -2.97
C ASP A 246 24.12 8.22 -2.23
N TYR A 247 23.19 7.45 -2.81
CA TYR A 247 21.88 7.21 -2.19
C TYR A 247 22.04 6.48 -0.87
N PHE A 248 22.83 5.41 -0.83
CA PHE A 248 23.09 4.65 0.38
C PHE A 248 23.74 5.51 1.46
N ASN A 249 24.78 6.28 1.13
CA ASN A 249 25.43 7.19 2.08
C ASN A 249 24.45 8.22 2.65
N THR A 250 23.52 8.71 1.83
CA THR A 250 22.53 9.70 2.25
C THR A 250 21.41 9.11 3.10
N PHE A 251 20.87 7.93 2.74
CA PHE A 251 19.62 7.40 3.31
C PHE A 251 19.77 6.13 4.15
N SER A 252 20.94 5.51 4.23
CA SER A 252 21.15 4.24 4.96
C SER A 252 20.84 4.28 6.46
N HIS A 253 20.82 5.47 7.05
CA HIS A 253 20.38 5.66 8.44
C HIS A 253 18.85 5.55 8.62
N LYS A 254 18.07 5.51 7.53
CA LYS A 254 16.62 5.35 7.52
C LYS A 254 16.24 3.90 7.18
N PRO A 255 15.24 3.30 7.85
CA PRO A 255 14.85 1.91 7.61
C PRO A 255 14.30 1.64 6.20
N ILE A 256 13.80 2.67 5.51
CA ILE A 256 13.22 2.53 4.16
C ILE A 256 14.27 2.27 3.07
N CYS A 257 15.52 2.69 3.29
CA CYS A 257 16.58 2.64 2.27
C CYS A 257 16.82 1.22 1.73
N SER A 258 16.66 0.19 2.56
CA SER A 258 16.83 -1.19 2.12
C SER A 258 15.74 -1.62 1.14
N MET A 259 14.49 -1.21 1.37
CA MET A 259 13.38 -1.48 0.47
C MET A 259 13.55 -0.75 -0.87
N ASP A 260 14.11 0.45 -0.82
CA ASP A 260 14.33 1.29 -2.00
C ASP A 260 15.41 0.70 -2.91
N LEU A 261 16.52 0.26 -2.33
CA LEU A 261 17.66 -0.25 -3.11
C LEU A 261 17.56 -1.74 -3.46
N ALA A 262 16.80 -2.53 -2.68
CA ALA A 262 16.75 -3.99 -2.86
C ALA A 262 16.31 -4.42 -4.27
N TYR A 263 15.31 -3.75 -4.86
CA TYR A 263 14.84 -4.08 -6.20
C TYR A 263 15.75 -3.50 -7.30
N LEU A 264 16.30 -2.31 -7.07
CA LEU A 264 17.14 -1.59 -8.04
C LEU A 264 18.49 -2.28 -8.29
N LEU A 265 19.10 -2.88 -7.25
CA LEU A 265 20.41 -3.52 -7.40
C LEU A 265 20.41 -4.65 -8.42
N ARG A 266 19.36 -5.47 -8.47
CA ARG A 266 19.25 -6.54 -9.49
C ARG A 266 19.14 -5.98 -10.89
N MET A 267 18.48 -4.83 -11.04
CA MET A 267 18.26 -4.19 -12.34
C MET A 267 19.51 -3.46 -12.83
N VAL A 268 20.26 -2.86 -11.91
CA VAL A 268 21.44 -2.04 -12.22
C VAL A 268 22.72 -2.87 -12.30
N LEU A 269 22.87 -3.90 -11.45
CA LEU A 269 24.06 -4.74 -11.34
C LEU A 269 23.68 -6.23 -11.51
N PRO A 270 23.47 -6.70 -12.75
CA PRO A 270 23.13 -8.09 -13.00
C PRO A 270 24.29 -9.06 -12.66
N ASN A 271 25.54 -8.59 -12.65
CA ASN A 271 26.72 -9.36 -12.27
C ASN A 271 27.23 -8.89 -10.89
N LEU A 272 27.09 -9.76 -9.89
CA LEU A 272 27.18 -9.46 -8.45
C LEU A 272 28.59 -9.52 -7.83
N ASP A 273 29.65 -9.40 -8.63
CA ASP A 273 31.02 -9.48 -8.10
C ASP A 273 31.53 -8.17 -7.45
N ASP A 274 30.80 -7.06 -7.64
CA ASP A 274 31.12 -5.78 -7.01
C ASP A 274 30.52 -5.70 -5.61
N GLN A 275 31.32 -6.13 -4.64
CA GLN A 275 31.01 -5.98 -3.22
C GLN A 275 30.85 -4.49 -2.87
N ILE A 276 29.65 -4.09 -2.42
CA ILE A 276 29.48 -2.82 -1.68
C ILE A 276 30.27 -2.97 -0.38
N LYS A 277 31.49 -2.44 -0.37
CA LYS A 277 32.34 -2.42 0.82
C LYS A 277 31.76 -1.43 1.82
N THR A 278 31.10 -1.94 2.85
CA THR A 278 30.67 -1.10 3.98
C THR A 278 31.91 -0.58 4.71
N ASN A 279 32.19 0.73 4.63
CA ASN A 279 33.22 1.37 5.42
C ASN A 279 32.95 1.16 6.92
N LYS A 280 34.01 0.79 7.64
CA LYS A 280 33.98 0.16 8.98
C LYS A 280 33.74 1.12 10.16
N GLU A 281 33.41 2.39 9.92
CA GLU A 281 33.53 3.43 10.97
C GLU A 281 32.22 4.07 11.43
N ASP A 282 31.08 3.80 10.77
CA ASP A 282 29.82 4.45 11.14
C ASP A 282 29.03 3.67 12.20
N LYS A 283 28.89 4.27 13.39
CA LYS A 283 28.15 3.74 14.54
C LYS A 283 26.61 3.69 14.37
N THR A 284 26.07 3.77 13.16
CA THR A 284 24.63 3.78 12.93
C THR A 284 24.11 2.37 12.66
N ILE A 285 23.45 1.76 13.65
CA ILE A 285 22.85 0.41 13.61
C ILE A 285 22.05 0.20 12.31
N TYR A 286 21.28 1.21 11.91
CA TYR A 286 20.46 1.20 10.69
C TYR A 286 21.27 1.05 9.40
N ARG A 287 22.45 1.66 9.29
CA ARG A 287 23.28 1.57 8.07
C ARG A 287 23.76 0.14 7.84
N HIS A 288 24.25 -0.50 8.89
CA HIS A 288 24.64 -1.91 8.82
C HIS A 288 23.45 -2.83 8.57
N LEU A 289 22.33 -2.59 9.25
CA LEU A 289 21.11 -3.38 9.04
C LEU A 289 20.61 -3.26 7.59
N CYS A 290 20.60 -2.04 7.05
CA CYS A 290 20.22 -1.74 5.68
C CYS A 290 21.07 -2.52 4.68
N ALA A 291 22.40 -2.48 4.83
CA ALA A 291 23.31 -3.24 3.98
C ALA A 291 23.02 -4.76 4.01
N HIS A 292 22.78 -5.33 5.20
CA HIS A 292 22.45 -6.74 5.34
C HIS A 292 21.09 -7.11 4.76
N GLN A 293 20.08 -6.25 4.89
CA GLN A 293 18.76 -6.43 4.28
C GLN A 293 18.85 -6.40 2.76
N ILE A 294 19.59 -5.43 2.21
CA ILE A 294 19.88 -5.31 0.79
C ILE A 294 20.59 -6.56 0.28
N ALA A 295 21.68 -6.98 0.93
CA ALA A 295 22.46 -8.14 0.51
C ALA A 295 21.62 -9.43 0.52
N ARG A 296 20.81 -9.62 1.57
CA ARG A 296 19.87 -10.74 1.67
C ARG A 296 18.81 -10.71 0.57
N ALA A 297 18.21 -9.56 0.29
CA ALA A 297 17.25 -9.42 -0.81
C ALA A 297 17.87 -9.72 -2.18
N ASN A 298 19.20 -9.60 -2.31
CA ASN A 298 19.96 -9.92 -3.52
C ASN A 298 20.65 -11.30 -3.47
N ASN A 299 20.17 -12.21 -2.61
CA ASN A 299 20.70 -13.57 -2.43
C ASN A 299 22.16 -13.66 -1.96
N GLN A 300 22.76 -12.56 -1.49
CA GLN A 300 24.06 -12.53 -0.83
C GLN A 300 23.87 -12.49 0.69
N GLY A 301 23.36 -13.58 1.25
CA GLY A 301 23.13 -13.71 2.69
C GLY A 301 24.43 -13.65 3.49
N ALA A 302 24.44 -12.89 4.58
CA ALA A 302 25.53 -12.91 5.55
C ALA A 302 25.47 -14.20 6.40
N SER A 303 26.65 -14.66 6.85
CA SER A 303 26.73 -15.81 7.74
C SER A 303 25.95 -15.57 9.04
N LEU A 304 25.33 -16.63 9.58
CA LEU A 304 24.62 -16.57 10.87
C LEU A 304 25.51 -16.02 11.99
N GLN A 305 26.78 -16.43 12.02
CA GLN A 305 27.75 -15.96 13.00
C GLN A 305 28.00 -14.44 12.91
N SER A 306 28.09 -13.89 11.70
CA SER A 306 28.23 -12.43 11.52
C SER A 306 27.01 -11.66 12.00
N LEU A 307 25.80 -12.11 11.67
CA LEU A 307 24.56 -11.43 12.07
C LEU A 307 24.40 -11.41 13.61
N LEU A 308 24.72 -12.52 14.28
CA LEU A 308 24.71 -12.60 15.74
C LEU A 308 25.77 -11.70 16.38
N ARG A 309 26.97 -11.62 15.79
CA ARG A 309 28.02 -10.70 16.27
C ARG A 309 27.56 -9.24 16.22
N TYR A 310 26.90 -8.83 15.14
CA TYR A 310 26.33 -7.48 15.04
C TYR A 310 25.19 -7.27 16.05
N TYR A 311 24.30 -8.24 16.21
CA TYR A 311 23.22 -8.18 17.22
C TYR A 311 23.78 -7.92 18.63
N PHE A 312 24.69 -8.77 19.09
CA PHE A 312 25.28 -8.63 20.43
C PHE A 312 26.24 -7.45 20.55
N GLY A 313 26.91 -7.06 19.47
CA GLY A 313 27.77 -5.87 19.45
C GLY A 313 27.00 -4.56 19.64
N TYR A 314 25.78 -4.46 19.10
CA TYR A 314 24.93 -3.28 19.26
C TYR A 314 23.95 -3.37 20.45
N ALA A 315 23.79 -4.55 21.05
CA ALA A 315 22.99 -4.77 22.26
C ALA A 315 23.81 -5.39 23.40
N PRO A 316 24.91 -4.74 23.86
CA PRO A 316 25.79 -5.31 24.89
C PRO A 316 25.10 -5.47 26.25
N ASP A 317 24.25 -4.52 26.66
CA ASP A 317 23.51 -4.60 27.93
C ASP A 317 22.58 -5.80 28.00
N ARG A 318 22.04 -6.26 26.85
CA ARG A 318 21.21 -7.47 26.78
C ARG A 318 22.05 -8.74 27.03
N SER A 319 23.35 -8.72 26.72
CA SER A 319 24.27 -9.84 26.98
C SER A 319 24.73 -9.92 28.44
N GLU A 320 24.94 -8.79 29.12
CA GLU A 320 25.26 -8.75 30.55
C GLU A 320 24.05 -9.06 31.43
N VAL A 321 22.84 -8.64 31.03
CA VAL A 321 21.58 -9.02 31.69
C VAL A 321 21.30 -10.52 31.50
N LEU A 322 21.67 -11.12 30.36
CA LEU A 322 21.63 -12.58 30.16
C LEU A 322 22.49 -13.33 31.19
N LEU A 323 23.70 -12.84 31.48
CA LEU A 323 24.59 -13.38 32.50
C LEU A 323 24.09 -13.14 33.93
N LYS A 324 23.46 -11.99 34.20
CA LYS A 324 22.87 -11.67 35.51
C LYS A 324 21.54 -12.41 35.77
N LYS A 325 20.66 -12.57 34.77
CA LYS A 325 19.36 -13.28 34.91
C LYS A 325 19.49 -14.80 34.97
N LEU A 326 20.58 -15.39 34.47
CA LEU A 326 20.93 -16.79 34.76
C LEU A 326 21.26 -17.00 36.24
N LYS A 327 21.56 -15.93 36.99
CA LYS A 327 21.82 -15.97 38.44
C LYS A 327 20.66 -15.45 39.28
N ASP A 328 19.88 -14.48 38.78
CA ASP A 328 18.79 -13.86 39.54
C ASP A 328 17.44 -13.93 38.81
N VAL A 329 16.53 -14.77 39.31
CA VAL A 329 15.16 -15.01 38.79
C VAL A 329 14.14 -13.96 39.24
N ALA A 330 14.54 -12.87 39.88
CA ALA A 330 13.61 -11.84 40.29
C ALA A 330 14.20 -10.46 40.03
N VAL A 331 13.56 -9.68 39.18
CA VAL A 331 13.11 -8.31 39.47
C VAL A 331 12.37 -7.75 38.24
N ASN A 332 11.31 -7.02 38.58
CA ASN A 332 10.21 -6.59 37.73
C ASN A 332 10.54 -5.51 36.70
N ASN A 333 9.67 -5.52 35.69
CA ASN A 333 9.25 -4.49 34.76
C ASN A 333 9.46 -3.05 35.23
N GLU A 334 10.02 -2.23 34.34
CA GLU A 334 9.52 -0.88 34.00
C GLU A 334 10.46 -0.27 32.96
N THR A 335 10.08 -0.31 31.69
CA THR A 335 10.37 0.73 30.71
C THR A 335 9.46 0.49 29.52
N THR A 336 8.75 1.53 29.09
CA THR A 336 7.95 1.54 27.87
C THR A 336 8.82 2.05 26.72
N PRO A 337 9.27 1.19 25.79
CA PRO A 337 9.66 1.65 24.47
C PRO A 337 8.53 1.26 23.52
N ILE A 338 7.69 2.24 23.16
CA ILE A 338 6.67 2.08 22.10
C ILE A 338 7.38 1.79 20.75
N ASP A 339 8.66 2.17 20.65
CA ASP A 339 9.46 2.03 19.44
C ASP A 339 10.13 0.66 19.31
N LEU A 340 10.11 0.15 18.07
CA LEU A 340 10.85 -1.05 17.68
C LEU A 340 12.36 -0.78 17.76
N TYR A 341 13.12 -1.69 18.36
CA TYR A 341 14.57 -1.55 18.41
C TYR A 341 15.18 -1.98 17.06
N PRO A 342 16.04 -1.15 16.44
CA PRO A 342 16.64 -1.46 15.14
C PRO A 342 17.48 -2.75 15.17
N VAL A 343 18.09 -3.02 16.32
CA VAL A 343 18.94 -4.21 16.54
C VAL A 343 18.15 -5.51 16.35
N ASP A 344 16.85 -5.52 16.64
CA ASP A 344 15.99 -6.70 16.42
C ASP A 344 15.90 -7.08 14.93
N GLY A 345 16.20 -6.15 14.01
CA GLY A 345 16.35 -6.47 12.60
C GLY A 345 17.44 -7.52 12.34
N PHE A 346 18.57 -7.47 13.04
CA PHE A 346 19.62 -8.49 12.93
C PHE A 346 19.18 -9.84 13.47
N LEU A 347 18.37 -9.84 14.54
CA LEU A 347 17.78 -11.05 15.09
C LEU A 347 16.79 -11.68 14.10
N LEU A 348 15.94 -10.87 13.48
CA LEU A 348 14.99 -11.31 12.45
C LEU A 348 15.70 -11.91 11.24
N LEU A 349 16.79 -11.29 10.78
CA LEU A 349 17.63 -11.81 9.70
C LEU A 349 18.29 -13.14 10.10
N SER A 350 18.82 -13.23 11.32
CA SER A 350 19.42 -14.45 11.86
C SER A 350 18.42 -15.60 11.94
N LEU A 351 17.20 -15.31 12.42
CA LEU A 351 16.10 -16.28 12.49
C LEU A 351 15.69 -16.77 11.10
N SER A 352 15.58 -15.87 10.12
CA SER A 352 15.26 -16.29 8.76
C SER A 352 16.35 -17.18 8.16
N SER A 353 17.63 -16.81 8.32
CA SER A 353 18.75 -17.63 7.83
C SER A 353 18.78 -19.01 8.50
N LEU A 354 18.50 -19.10 9.81
CA LEU A 354 18.45 -20.37 10.54
C LEU A 354 17.32 -21.28 10.01
N LEU A 355 16.13 -20.72 9.78
CA LEU A 355 14.97 -21.49 9.31
C LEU A 355 15.08 -21.88 7.82
N GLU A 356 15.76 -21.08 7.00
CA GLU A 356 16.03 -21.40 5.59
C GLU A 356 17.02 -22.55 5.42
N THR A 357 18.04 -22.64 6.28
CA THR A 357 18.99 -23.78 6.24
C THR A 357 18.34 -25.13 6.54
N SER A 358 17.15 -25.15 7.15
CA SER A 358 16.35 -26.36 7.37
C SER A 358 15.39 -26.72 6.21
N SER A 359 15.41 -25.99 5.10
CA SER A 359 14.47 -26.17 3.98
C SER A 359 15.15 -26.08 2.59
N PRO A 360 16.03 -27.02 2.22
CA PRO A 360 16.18 -27.32 0.80
C PRO A 360 14.95 -28.10 0.33
N ALA A 361 14.45 -27.72 -0.83
CA ALA A 361 13.22 -28.23 -1.44
C ALA A 361 13.15 -29.78 -1.44
N TYR A 362 11.97 -30.29 -1.08
CA TYR A 362 11.48 -31.67 -1.23
C TYR A 362 11.66 -32.71 -0.12
N GLU A 363 12.37 -32.45 0.98
CA GLU A 363 12.33 -33.34 2.16
C GLU A 363 12.20 -32.54 3.47
N CYS A 364 11.04 -32.67 4.12
CA CYS A 364 10.76 -32.05 5.40
C CYS A 364 11.72 -32.59 6.46
N SER A 365 12.67 -31.78 6.89
CA SER A 365 13.27 -31.95 8.22
C SER A 365 13.40 -30.58 8.87
N PHE A 366 12.26 -30.00 9.26
CA PHE A 366 12.29 -29.03 10.35
C PHE A 366 12.97 -29.71 11.54
N SER A 367 14.20 -29.32 11.82
CA SER A 367 14.93 -29.84 12.97
C SER A 367 14.29 -29.24 14.21
N LEU A 368 13.72 -30.09 15.06
CA LEU A 368 13.21 -29.67 16.37
C LEU A 368 14.24 -28.79 17.11
N GLY A 369 15.54 -29.07 16.95
CA GLY A 369 16.62 -28.25 17.50
C GLY A 369 16.68 -26.82 16.94
N THR A 370 16.51 -26.62 15.63
CA THR A 370 16.47 -25.27 15.04
C THR A 370 15.20 -24.53 15.43
N GLY A 371 14.08 -25.24 15.59
CA GLY A 371 12.83 -24.72 16.12
C GLY A 371 12.94 -24.22 17.56
N LEU A 372 13.46 -25.05 18.46
CA LEU A 372 13.68 -24.69 19.87
C LEU A 372 14.69 -23.56 20.03
N LEU A 373 15.77 -23.54 19.23
CA LEU A 373 16.74 -22.44 19.22
C LEU A 373 16.09 -21.12 18.75
N SER A 374 15.26 -21.19 17.71
CA SER A 374 14.50 -20.03 17.21
C SER A 374 13.52 -19.50 18.25
N LEU A 375 12.82 -20.38 18.97
CA LEU A 375 11.98 -19.99 20.10
C LEU A 375 12.76 -19.31 21.21
N TYR A 376 13.91 -19.87 21.58
CA TYR A 376 14.80 -19.28 22.59
C TYR A 376 15.23 -17.86 22.17
N TRP A 377 15.65 -17.68 20.92
CA TRP A 377 16.02 -16.37 20.38
C TRP A 377 14.85 -15.39 20.37
N ILE A 378 13.67 -15.81 19.92
CA ILE A 378 12.52 -14.91 19.86
C ILE A 378 12.02 -14.55 21.26
N TYR A 379 11.83 -15.54 22.13
CA TYR A 379 11.20 -15.33 23.43
C TYR A 379 12.16 -14.70 24.44
N ILE A 380 13.37 -15.26 24.60
CA ILE A 380 14.32 -14.85 25.64
C ILE A 380 15.19 -13.68 25.18
N ILE A 381 15.68 -13.70 23.94
CA ILE A 381 16.59 -12.65 23.46
C ILE A 381 15.81 -11.45 22.90
N GLY A 382 14.70 -11.69 22.20
CA GLY A 382 13.85 -10.66 21.60
C GLY A 382 12.79 -10.12 22.55
N LEU A 383 11.66 -10.82 22.67
CA LEU A 383 10.41 -10.34 23.27
C LEU A 383 10.50 -9.99 24.75
N GLN A 384 11.41 -10.59 25.52
CA GLN A 384 11.67 -10.16 26.91
C GLN A 384 12.20 -8.73 27.01
N HIS A 385 12.89 -8.25 25.97
CA HIS A 385 13.46 -6.91 25.91
C HIS A 385 12.62 -5.97 25.03
N THR A 386 11.96 -6.50 24.00
CA THR A 386 11.12 -5.75 23.05
C THR A 386 9.73 -6.35 22.97
N ASN A 387 8.99 -6.21 24.07
CA ASN A 387 7.67 -6.83 24.24
C ASN A 387 6.64 -6.40 23.17
N LEU A 388 6.85 -5.27 22.49
CA LEU A 388 5.96 -4.75 21.45
C LEU A 388 6.38 -5.12 20.01
N ASN A 389 7.45 -5.91 19.82
CA ASN A 389 7.91 -6.27 18.48
C ASN A 389 6.96 -7.27 17.80
N HIS A 390 6.05 -6.74 16.98
CA HIS A 390 5.03 -7.53 16.30
C HIS A 390 5.60 -8.52 15.28
N HIS A 391 6.72 -8.20 14.61
CA HIS A 391 7.37 -9.13 13.68
C HIS A 391 7.88 -10.39 14.38
N LEU A 392 8.47 -10.23 15.56
CA LEU A 392 8.92 -11.36 16.38
C LEU A 392 7.74 -12.19 16.89
N ARG A 393 6.65 -11.54 17.32
CA ARG A 393 5.42 -12.23 17.75
C ARG A 393 4.77 -13.05 16.64
N ILE A 394 4.64 -12.48 15.45
CA ILE A 394 4.08 -13.19 14.29
C ILE A 394 4.96 -14.40 13.93
N LYS A 395 6.29 -14.25 13.94
CA LYS A 395 7.21 -15.39 13.74
C LYS A 395 7.07 -16.47 14.81
N LEU A 396 6.88 -16.07 16.07
CA LEU A 396 6.63 -17.00 17.17
C LEU A 396 5.33 -17.78 16.97
N CYS A 397 4.24 -17.11 16.59
CA CYS A 397 2.97 -17.77 16.24
C CYS A 397 3.15 -18.76 15.10
N ASN A 398 3.94 -18.41 14.08
CA ASN A 398 4.25 -19.32 12.99
C ASN A 398 5.02 -20.57 13.48
N LEU A 399 6.01 -20.42 14.37
CA LEU A 399 6.74 -21.57 14.93
C LEU A 399 5.86 -22.49 15.81
N TYR A 400 4.82 -21.94 16.44
CA TYR A 400 3.86 -22.73 17.23
C TYR A 400 2.77 -23.41 16.39
N SER A 401 2.68 -23.12 15.10
CA SER A 401 1.68 -23.73 14.22
C SER A 401 1.87 -25.24 14.09
N SER A 402 0.85 -25.90 13.54
CA SER A 402 0.84 -27.34 13.28
C SER A 402 2.01 -27.81 12.42
N ASP A 403 2.51 -26.93 11.56
CA ASP A 403 3.50 -27.28 10.54
C ASP A 403 4.94 -27.30 11.10
N PHE A 404 5.12 -26.78 12.33
CA PHE A 404 6.42 -26.69 12.99
C PHE A 404 6.41 -27.43 14.34
N LEU A 405 6.14 -26.74 15.45
CA LEU A 405 6.23 -27.33 16.79
C LEU A 405 4.91 -27.92 17.31
N ASN A 406 3.80 -27.68 16.60
CA ASN A 406 2.47 -28.20 16.93
C ASN A 406 2.04 -27.88 18.38
N CYS A 407 2.21 -26.62 18.78
CA CYS A 407 1.83 -26.09 20.10
C CYS A 407 0.79 -24.96 19.97
N PRO A 408 -0.41 -25.22 19.43
CA PRO A 408 -1.39 -24.17 19.12
C PRO A 408 -1.90 -23.42 20.36
N GLU A 409 -1.87 -24.08 21.53
CA GLU A 409 -2.26 -23.46 22.81
C GLU A 409 -1.41 -22.22 23.15
N LEU A 410 -0.18 -22.15 22.66
CA LEU A 410 0.74 -21.04 22.90
C LEU A 410 0.56 -19.87 21.91
N ILE A 411 -0.30 -20.01 20.90
CA ILE A 411 -0.56 -18.96 19.90
C ILE A 411 -1.50 -17.89 20.46
N LEU A 412 -2.62 -18.29 21.09
CA LEU A 412 -3.63 -17.36 21.60
C LEU A 412 -3.05 -16.28 22.53
N PRO A 413 -2.21 -16.61 23.55
CA PRO A 413 -1.63 -15.60 24.43
C PRO A 413 -0.73 -14.58 23.71
N GLN A 414 -0.24 -14.92 22.52
CA GLN A 414 0.66 -14.07 21.74
C GLN A 414 -0.12 -13.18 20.78
N LEU A 415 -1.23 -13.69 20.24
CA LEU A 415 -2.20 -12.91 19.47
C LEU A 415 -2.95 -11.89 20.35
N ASP A 416 -3.31 -12.26 21.58
CA ASP A 416 -3.94 -11.34 22.53
C ASP A 416 -3.07 -10.11 22.80
N LYS A 417 -1.74 -10.32 22.90
CA LYS A 417 -0.75 -9.24 23.08
C LYS A 417 -0.54 -8.36 21.84
N LEU A 418 -0.98 -8.81 20.66
CA LEU A 418 -0.96 -8.00 19.44
C LEU A 418 -2.18 -7.07 19.32
N GLU A 419 -3.16 -7.19 20.24
CA GLU A 419 -4.41 -6.43 20.22
C GLU A 419 -5.09 -6.44 18.83
N ILE A 420 -5.15 -7.62 18.21
CA ILE A 420 -5.76 -7.80 16.88
C ILE A 420 -7.23 -7.38 16.93
N LYS A 421 -7.59 -6.39 16.11
CA LYS A 421 -8.96 -5.87 15.99
C LYS A 421 -9.64 -6.38 14.72
N GLN A 422 -10.95 -6.19 14.64
CA GLN A 422 -11.88 -6.63 13.59
C GLN A 422 -11.25 -6.94 12.21
N LEU A 423 -10.74 -5.94 11.49
CA LEU A 423 -10.24 -6.14 10.13
C LEU A 423 -8.96 -6.98 10.08
N LEU A 424 -8.13 -6.91 11.13
CA LEU A 424 -6.94 -7.72 11.24
C LEU A 424 -7.26 -9.20 11.47
N PHE A 425 -8.43 -9.56 12.03
CA PHE A 425 -8.85 -10.97 12.08
C PHE A 425 -9.09 -11.56 10.68
N LEU A 426 -9.49 -10.75 9.69
CA LEU A 426 -9.64 -11.23 8.31
C LEU A 426 -8.29 -11.37 7.58
N SER A 427 -7.30 -10.57 7.96
CA SER A 427 -6.00 -10.53 7.29
C SER A 427 -4.95 -11.43 7.95
N LEU A 428 -5.03 -11.66 9.26
CA LEU A 428 -4.06 -12.41 10.07
C LEU A 428 -4.63 -13.67 10.74
N GLY A 429 -5.95 -13.79 10.83
CA GLY A 429 -6.64 -15.00 11.30
C GLY A 429 -6.87 -15.96 10.15
#